data_AF-A0A1F4SMZ4-F1
#
_entry.id   AF-A0A1F4SMZ4-F1
#
_cell.length_a   1.000
_cell.length_b   1.000
_cell.length_c   1.000
_cell.angle_alpha   90.00
_cell.angle_beta   90.00
_cell.angle_gamma   90.00
#
_symmetry.space_group_name_H-M   'P 1'
#
loop_
_entity.id
_entity.type
_entity.pdbx_description
1 polymer ?
#
loop_
_entity_poly.entity_id
_entity_poly.type
_entity_poly.pdbx_seq_one_letter_code
_entity_poly.pdbx_strand_id
1 'polypeptide(L)'
;MSTLADYKKFWSRKFKEDEKAKKKKIKLFKQLASDAANILIKDFKAKKVYLFGSTLDEKIFHEKSDIDLAVEGLNPKIHFSALSEIKKLLFKKANVDLVPMEDASEALKALIFKKGEILYG
;
A
#
# COMPACT_ATOMS: atom_id res chain seq x y z
N MET A 1 -37.37 -0.72 -23.67
CA MET A 1 -36.11 0.00 -23.97
C MET A 1 -35.77 0.86 -22.75
N SER A 2 -34.58 0.70 -22.16
CA SER A 2 -34.16 1.51 -21.01
C SER A 2 -33.94 2.96 -21.42
N THR A 3 -34.41 3.93 -20.65
CA THR A 3 -34.28 5.35 -20.99
C THR A 3 -32.87 5.88 -20.64
N LEU A 4 -32.43 6.94 -21.31
CA LEU A 4 -31.20 7.68 -20.95
C LEU A 4 -31.21 8.15 -19.49
N ALA A 5 -32.39 8.36 -18.89
CA ALA A 5 -32.55 8.73 -17.49
C ALA A 5 -32.29 7.54 -16.54
N ASP A 6 -32.75 6.34 -16.89
CA ASP A 6 -32.48 5.11 -16.14
C ASP A 6 -30.99 4.75 -16.20
N TYR A 7 -30.37 4.94 -17.36
CA TYR A 7 -28.92 4.80 -17.53
C TYR A 7 -28.17 5.78 -16.60
N LYS A 8 -28.44 7.09 -16.67
CA LYS A 8 -27.78 8.08 -15.79
C LYS A 8 -27.94 7.77 -14.30
N LYS A 9 -29.13 7.32 -13.87
CA LYS A 9 -29.41 6.95 -12.47
C LYS A 9 -28.62 5.71 -12.04
N PHE A 10 -28.55 4.67 -12.88
CA PHE A 10 -27.75 3.47 -12.63
C PHE A 10 -26.26 3.79 -12.52
N TRP A 11 -25.73 4.57 -13.47
CA TRP A 11 -24.32 4.98 -13.47
C TRP A 11 -23.95 5.87 -12.27
N SER A 12 -24.82 6.80 -11.86
CA SER A 12 -24.56 7.60 -10.66
C SER A 12 -24.53 6.76 -9.38
N ARG A 13 -25.39 5.74 -9.28
CA ARG A 13 -25.41 4.82 -8.14
C ARG A 13 -24.19 3.91 -8.12
N LYS A 14 -23.86 3.28 -9.25
CA LYS A 14 -22.64 2.48 -9.44
C LYS A 14 -21.40 3.27 -9.07
N PHE A 15 -21.25 4.49 -9.58
CA PHE A 15 -20.11 5.35 -9.28
C PHE A 15 -19.95 5.64 -7.78
N LYS A 16 -21.06 5.92 -7.07
CA LYS A 16 -21.03 6.13 -5.61
C LYS A 16 -20.68 4.86 -4.84
N GLU A 17 -21.15 3.70 -5.29
CA GLU A 17 -20.84 2.41 -4.69
C GLU A 17 -19.36 2.04 -4.90
N ASP A 18 -18.85 2.24 -6.12
CA ASP A 18 -17.44 2.01 -6.49
C ASP A 18 -16.50 2.94 -5.73
N GLU A 19 -16.82 4.23 -5.64
CA GLU A 19 -16.08 5.21 -4.81
C GLU A 19 -16.02 4.78 -3.33
N LYS A 20 -17.15 4.33 -2.77
CA LYS A 20 -17.21 3.88 -1.37
C LYS A 20 -16.41 2.59 -1.17
N ALA A 21 -16.48 1.65 -2.10
CA ALA A 21 -15.70 0.41 -2.06
C ALA A 21 -14.20 0.71 -2.15
N LYS A 22 -13.80 1.61 -3.05
CA LYS A 22 -12.43 2.09 -3.21
C LYS A 22 -11.88 2.69 -1.92
N LYS A 23 -12.61 3.64 -1.31
CA LYS A 23 -12.20 4.26 -0.03
C LYS A 23 -12.04 3.24 1.09
N LYS A 24 -12.95 2.26 1.18
CA LYS A 24 -12.82 1.16 2.14
C LYS A 24 -11.57 0.31 1.89
N LYS A 25 -11.26 0.02 0.63
CA LYS A 25 -10.08 -0.77 0.25
C LYS A 25 -8.77 -0.02 0.54
N ILE A 26 -8.70 1.27 0.22
CA ILE A 26 -7.56 2.13 0.60
C ILE A 26 -7.37 2.14 2.11
N LYS A 27 -8.45 2.30 2.89
CA LYS A 27 -8.38 2.24 4.36
C LYS A 27 -7.85 0.89 4.86
N LEU A 28 -8.30 -0.21 4.28
CA LEU A 28 -7.78 -1.55 4.59
C LEU A 28 -6.28 -1.66 4.27
N PHE A 29 -5.85 -1.13 3.12
CA PHE A 29 -4.44 -1.17 2.72
C PHE A 29 -3.56 -0.35 3.64
N LYS A 30 -3.99 0.85 4.04
CA LYS A 30 -3.29 1.65 5.05
C LYS A 30 -3.17 0.92 6.40
N GLN A 31 -4.24 0.22 6.82
CA GLN A 31 -4.18 -0.58 8.05
C GLN A 31 -3.18 -1.74 7.93
N LEU A 32 -3.24 -2.51 6.84
CA LEU A 32 -2.31 -3.63 6.61
C LEU A 32 -0.86 -3.15 6.48
N ALA A 33 -0.63 -1.99 5.87
CA ALA A 33 0.67 -1.36 5.79
C ALA A 33 1.20 -0.99 7.19
N SER A 34 0.35 -0.43 8.06
CA SER A 34 0.70 -0.15 9.45
C SER A 34 1.00 -1.41 10.26
N ASP A 35 0.23 -2.48 10.06
CA ASP A 35 0.45 -3.76 10.73
C ASP A 35 1.78 -4.40 10.26
N ALA A 36 2.07 -4.33 8.96
CA ALA A 36 3.33 -4.79 8.38
C ALA A 36 4.54 -3.96 8.89
N ALA A 37 4.39 -2.64 9.00
CA ALA A 37 5.41 -1.77 9.58
C ALA A 37 5.73 -2.17 11.03
N ASN A 38 4.71 -2.49 11.83
CA ASN A 38 4.92 -2.97 13.20
C ASN A 38 5.76 -4.25 13.26
N ILE A 39 5.53 -5.22 12.36
CA ILE A 39 6.33 -6.45 12.26
C ILE A 39 7.78 -6.12 11.87
N LEU A 40 7.97 -5.29 10.83
CA LEU A 40 9.29 -4.90 10.35
C LEU A 40 10.16 -4.28 11.45
N ILE A 41 9.56 -3.44 12.29
CA ILE A 41 10.25 -2.77 13.38
C ILE A 41 10.50 -3.74 14.54
N LYS A 42 9.46 -4.42 15.04
CA LYS A 42 9.54 -5.20 16.27
C LYS A 42 10.36 -6.46 16.09
N ASP A 43 10.14 -7.16 14.99
CA ASP A 43 10.66 -8.52 14.77
C ASP A 43 11.92 -8.49 13.90
N PHE A 44 11.99 -7.56 12.95
CA PHE A 44 13.12 -7.46 12.01
C PHE A 44 14.05 -6.27 12.27
N LYS A 45 13.78 -5.47 13.32
CA LYS A 45 14.62 -4.36 13.77
C LYS A 45 14.93 -3.33 12.68
N ALA A 46 13.99 -3.13 11.76
CA ALA A 46 14.03 -1.99 10.86
C ALA A 46 14.04 -0.68 11.67
N LYS A 47 14.64 0.36 11.10
CA LYS A 47 14.74 1.69 11.71
C LYS A 47 13.56 2.57 11.35
N LYS A 48 13.18 2.56 10.07
CA LYS A 48 12.06 3.35 9.55
C LYS A 48 11.29 2.58 8.49
N VAL A 49 9.99 2.85 8.41
CA VAL A 49 9.10 2.28 7.39
C VAL A 49 8.24 3.38 6.80
N TYR A 50 8.22 3.46 5.47
CA TYR A 50 7.40 4.38 4.69
C TYR A 50 6.37 3.60 3.91
N LEU A 51 5.14 4.11 3.88
CA LEU A 51 4.16 3.75 2.86
C LEU A 51 4.36 4.69 1.67
N PHE A 52 4.37 4.16 0.45
CA PHE A 52 4.40 4.99 -0.74
C PHE A 52 3.50 4.42 -1.84
N GLY A 53 3.62 4.95 -3.05
CA GLY A 53 2.94 4.43 -4.23
C GLY A 53 1.42 4.64 -4.20
N SER A 54 0.70 3.71 -4.82
CA SER A 54 -0.70 3.94 -5.20
C SER A 54 -1.67 4.03 -4.02
N THR A 55 -1.32 3.48 -2.86
CA THR A 55 -2.16 3.53 -1.64
C THR A 55 -2.32 4.96 -1.10
N LEU A 56 -1.40 5.87 -1.42
CA LEU A 56 -1.46 7.27 -1.00
C LEU A 56 -2.17 8.20 -2.00
N ASP A 57 -2.44 7.75 -3.23
CA ASP A 57 -3.05 8.56 -4.28
C ASP A 57 -4.30 7.86 -4.82
N GLU A 58 -5.47 8.34 -4.38
CA GLU A 58 -6.76 7.81 -4.81
C GLU A 58 -6.93 7.83 -6.33
N LYS A 59 -6.24 8.70 -7.09
CA LYS A 59 -6.40 8.76 -8.55
C LYS A 59 -5.79 7.55 -9.26
N ILE A 60 -4.68 7.03 -8.74
CA ILE A 60 -3.96 5.89 -9.33
C ILE A 60 -4.26 4.56 -8.63
N PHE A 61 -4.89 4.58 -7.45
CA PHE A 61 -5.32 3.38 -6.75
C PHE A 61 -6.40 2.60 -7.52
N HIS A 62 -6.24 1.28 -7.62
CA HIS A 62 -7.20 0.37 -8.21
C HIS A 62 -7.25 -0.98 -7.47
N GLU A 63 -8.19 -1.86 -7.81
CA GLU A 63 -8.43 -3.11 -7.05
C GLU A 63 -7.23 -4.07 -6.98
N LYS A 64 -6.37 -4.04 -8.00
CA LYS A 64 -5.15 -4.86 -8.10
C LYS A 64 -3.89 -4.12 -7.61
N SER A 65 -4.04 -2.99 -6.92
CA SER A 65 -2.89 -2.26 -6.38
C SER A 65 -2.17 -3.14 -5.37
N ASP A 66 -0.86 -2.95 -5.27
CA ASP A 66 -0.04 -3.55 -4.23
C ASP A 66 0.15 -2.53 -3.09
N ILE A 67 0.61 -3.02 -1.93
CA ILE A 67 1.03 -2.16 -0.82
C ILE A 67 2.54 -1.94 -0.98
N ASP A 68 2.94 -0.73 -1.34
CA ASP A 68 4.35 -0.37 -1.52
C ASP A 68 4.96 0.14 -0.20
N LEU A 69 5.88 -0.63 0.37
CA LEU A 69 6.58 -0.30 1.62
C LEU A 69 8.06 -0.09 1.35
N ALA A 70 8.62 1.00 1.86
CA ALA A 70 10.06 1.21 1.87
C ALA A 70 10.57 1.08 3.31
N VAL A 71 11.73 0.44 3.48
CA VAL A 71 12.29 0.12 4.80
C VAL A 71 13.74 0.57 4.89
N GLU A 72 14.08 1.29 5.96
CA GLU A 72 15.46 1.62 6.31
C GLU A 72 15.94 0.71 7.45
N GLY A 73 17.22 0.34 7.41
CA GLY A 73 17.90 -0.42 8.46
C GLY A 73 17.58 -1.91 8.49
N LEU A 74 16.88 -2.43 7.47
CA LEU A 74 16.63 -3.86 7.36
C LEU A 74 17.89 -4.58 6.90
N ASN A 75 18.35 -5.57 7.67
CA ASN A 75 19.50 -6.37 7.29
C ASN A 75 19.20 -7.15 5.99
N PRO A 76 20.02 -7.01 4.91
CA PRO A 76 19.77 -7.69 3.64
C PRO A 76 19.64 -9.21 3.76
N LYS A 77 20.35 -9.83 4.73
CA LYS A 77 20.30 -11.29 4.95
C LYS A 77 18.94 -11.80 5.43
N ILE A 78 18.14 -10.93 6.05
CA ILE A 78 16.80 -11.28 6.57
C ILE A 78 15.67 -10.66 5.75
N HIS A 79 15.99 -9.95 4.66
CA HIS A 79 15.00 -9.30 3.80
C HIS A 79 13.93 -10.27 3.30
N PHE A 80 14.33 -11.43 2.77
CA PHE A 80 13.38 -12.44 2.29
C PHE A 80 12.50 -13.01 3.40
N SER A 81 13.04 -13.18 4.61
CA SER A 81 12.27 -13.62 5.78
C SER A 81 11.23 -12.58 6.18
N ALA A 82 11.60 -11.30 6.19
CA ALA A 82 10.70 -10.18 6.46
C ALA A 82 9.57 -10.12 5.43
N LEU A 83 9.93 -10.18 4.14
CA LEU A 83 8.96 -10.17 3.05
C LEU A 83 7.98 -11.36 3.13
N SER A 84 8.49 -12.56 3.46
CA SER A 84 7.66 -13.75 3.64
C SER A 84 6.65 -13.57 4.78
N GLU A 85 7.07 -13.01 5.91
CA GLU A 85 6.19 -12.79 7.06
C GLU A 85 5.11 -11.75 6.77
N ILE A 86 5.46 -10.66 6.09
CA ILE A 86 4.47 -9.68 5.63
C ILE A 86 3.50 -10.33 4.63
N LYS A 87 3.99 -11.10 3.66
CA LYS A 87 3.13 -11.81 2.70
C LYS A 87 2.14 -12.76 3.39
N LYS A 88 2.51 -13.40 4.51
CA LYS A 88 1.58 -14.19 5.33
C LYS A 88 0.51 -13.32 5.99
N LEU A 89 0.88 -12.19 6.59
CA LEU A 89 -0.06 -11.24 7.20
C LEU A 89 -1.11 -10.76 6.17
N LEU A 90 -0.66 -10.50 4.94
CA LEU A 90 -1.47 -9.94 3.85
C LEU A 90 -2.20 -11.01 3.04
N PHE A 91 -2.03 -12.30 3.34
CA PHE A 91 -2.54 -13.40 2.53
C PHE A 91 -4.04 -13.26 2.20
N LYS A 92 -4.38 -13.39 0.91
CA LYS A 92 -5.72 -13.17 0.33
C LYS A 92 -6.31 -11.75 0.48
N LYS A 93 -5.59 -10.79 1.06
CA LYS A 93 -6.06 -9.41 1.27
C LYS A 93 -5.42 -8.40 0.31
N ALA A 94 -4.11 -8.51 0.09
CA ALA A 94 -3.28 -7.64 -0.74
C ALA A 94 -1.96 -8.32 -1.12
N ASN A 95 -1.24 -7.79 -2.10
CA ASN A 95 0.20 -8.05 -2.25
C ASN A 95 1.00 -6.91 -1.61
N VAL A 96 2.30 -7.14 -1.46
CA VAL A 96 3.25 -6.16 -0.95
C VAL A 96 4.48 -6.13 -1.84
N ASP A 97 4.96 -4.92 -2.09
CA ASP A 97 6.34 -4.66 -2.52
C ASP A 97 7.12 -4.09 -1.33
N LEU A 98 8.28 -4.66 -1.03
CA LEU A 98 9.14 -4.24 0.07
C LEU A 98 10.48 -3.78 -0.49
N VAL A 99 10.71 -2.47 -0.46
CA VAL A 99 11.90 -1.84 -1.01
C VAL A 99 12.88 -1.52 0.12
N PRO A 100 14.06 -2.17 0.17
CA PRO A 100 15.13 -1.74 1.06
C PRO A 100 15.70 -0.41 0.58
N MET A 101 15.67 0.60 1.45
CA MET A 101 16.13 1.95 1.10
C MET A 101 17.62 1.98 0.80
N GLU A 102 18.42 1.12 1.42
CA GLU A 102 19.87 1.01 1.19
C GLU A 102 20.22 0.66 -0.25
N ASP A 103 19.41 -0.18 -0.91
CA ASP A 103 19.66 -0.68 -2.27
C ASP A 103 18.80 0.02 -3.34
N ALA A 104 17.89 0.92 -2.93
CA ALA A 104 17.04 1.67 -3.84
C ALA A 104 17.83 2.72 -4.64
N SER A 105 17.42 2.98 -5.88
CA SER A 105 18.00 4.05 -6.69
C SER A 105 17.75 5.43 -6.07
N GLU A 106 18.66 6.37 -6.32
CA GLU A 106 18.53 7.75 -5.79
C GLU A 106 17.21 8.42 -6.23
N ALA A 107 16.76 8.15 -7.47
CA ALA A 107 15.48 8.65 -7.96
C ALA A 107 14.29 8.09 -7.16
N LEU A 108 14.32 6.80 -6.81
CA LEU A 108 13.27 6.17 -6.02
C LEU A 108 13.28 6.67 -4.57
N LYS A 109 14.46 6.78 -3.94
CA LYS A 109 14.61 7.38 -2.60
C LYS A 109 14.02 8.79 -2.54
N ALA A 110 14.38 9.64 -3.50
CA ALA A 110 13.86 11.01 -3.57
C ALA A 110 12.33 11.04 -3.73
N LEU A 111 11.76 10.12 -4.51
CA LEU A 111 10.32 9.97 -4.65
C LEU A 111 9.64 9.55 -3.34
N ILE A 112 10.22 8.57 -2.64
CA ILE A 112 9.71 8.06 -1.35
C ILE A 112 9.77 9.17 -0.29
N PHE A 113 10.88 9.89 -0.18
CA PHE A 113 10.98 11.00 0.79
C PHE A 113 10.01 12.14 0.48
N LYS A 114 9.72 12.40 -0.81
CA LYS A 114 8.84 13.50 -1.21
C LYS A 114 7.35 13.14 -1.10
N LYS A 115 6.97 11.90 -1.39
CA LYS A 115 5.56 11.49 -1.55
C LYS A 115 5.11 10.41 -0.56
N GLY A 116 6.03 9.75 0.12
CA GLY A 116 5.74 8.71 1.09
C GLY A 116 5.24 9.26 2.41
N GLU A 117 4.53 8.42 3.15
CA GLU A 117 4.04 8.67 4.50
C GLU A 117 4.85 7.80 5.47
N ILE A 118 5.44 8.40 6.50
CA ILE A 118 6.17 7.65 7.54
C ILE A 118 5.14 6.89 8.38
N LEU A 119 5.23 5.56 8.39
CA LEU A 119 4.42 4.71 9.27
C LEU A 119 5.10 4.48 10.62
N TYR A 120 6.44 4.46 10.63
CA TYR A 120 7.25 4.35 11.83
C TYR A 120 8.65 4.94 11.57
N GLY A 121 9.20 5.68 12.53
CA GLY A 121 10.58 6.19 12.45
C GLY A 121 10.91 7.24 13.51
#